data_AF-W4QJP4-F1
#
_entry.id   AF-W4QJP4-F1
#
_cell.length_a   1.000
_cell.length_b   1.000
_cell.length_c   1.000
_cell.angle_alpha   90.00
_cell.angle_beta   90.00
_cell.angle_gamma   90.00
#
_symmetry.space_group_name_H-M   'P 1'
#
loop_
_entity.id
_entity.type
_entity.pdbx_description
1 polymer ?
#
loop_
_entity_poly.entity_id
_entity_poly.type
_entity_poly.pdbx_seq_one_letter_code
_entity_poly.pdbx_strand_id
1 'polypeptide(L)' 'MSFQFDEVIDRRGTDSMKWDMTKQRFGGDNLLPLWVADMDFRAPQEILDAYIKKWSMVFLVTLLIQIE' A
#
# COMPACT_ATOMS: atom_id res chain seq x y z
N MET A 1 10.31 17.78 11.87
CA MET A 1 9.46 16.79 11.17
C MET A 1 9.03 15.76 12.19
N SER A 2 7.73 15.70 12.49
CA SER A 2 7.17 14.66 13.35
C SER A 2 6.51 13.63 12.44
N PHE A 3 6.94 12.38 12.53
CA PHE A 3 6.28 11.28 11.85
C PHE A 3 5.28 10.63 12.81
N GLN A 4 4.05 10.42 12.36
CA GLN A 4 2.99 9.79 13.14
C GLN A 4 3.06 8.28 12.92
N PHE A 5 3.79 7.55 13.78
CA PHE A 5 3.87 6.09 13.71
C PHE A 5 2.80 5.37 14.53
N ASP A 6 2.11 6.08 15.44
CA ASP A 6 1.04 5.52 16.28
C ASP A 6 -0.31 5.39 15.55
N GLU A 7 -0.40 5.86 14.30
CA GLU A 7 -1.60 5.70 13.48
C GLU A 7 -1.81 4.21 13.14
N VAL A 8 -2.94 3.65 13.58
CA VAL A 8 -3.35 2.29 13.23
C VAL A 8 -4.04 2.31 11.87
N ILE A 9 -3.46 1.60 10.90
CA ILE A 9 -3.95 1.51 9.54
C ILE A 9 -4.48 0.10 9.30
N ASP A 10 -5.75 -0.03 8.91
CA ASP A 10 -6.29 -1.33 8.50
C ASP A 10 -5.79 -1.67 7.09
N ARG A 11 -5.06 -2.79 6.98
CA ARG A 11 -4.45 -3.28 5.75
C ARG A 11 -5.15 -4.53 5.19
N ARG A 12 -6.32 -4.89 5.73
CA ARG A 12 -7.13 -6.01 5.23
C ARG A 12 -7.81 -5.62 3.92
N GLY A 13 -7.85 -6.54 2.96
CA GLY A 13 -8.47 -6.33 1.66
C GLY A 13 -7.70 -5.35 0.77
N THR A 14 -6.44 -5.02 1.10
CA THR A 14 -5.58 -4.16 0.28
C THR A 14 -4.63 -4.97 -0.61
N ASP A 15 -4.91 -6.26 -0.81
CA ASP A 15 -4.03 -7.22 -1.49
C ASP A 15 -2.66 -7.36 -0.79
N SER A 16 -2.66 -7.28 0.54
CA SER A 16 -1.45 -7.38 1.36
C SER A 16 -1.12 -8.84 1.61
N MET A 17 0.06 -9.30 1.15
CA MET A 17 0.53 -10.65 1.49
C MET A 17 0.61 -10.87 3.01
N LYS A 18 0.99 -9.85 3.77
CA LYS A 18 1.09 -9.92 5.23
C LYS A 18 -0.27 -10.15 5.87
N TRP A 19 -1.32 -9.44 5.45
CA TRP A 19 -2.62 -9.49 6.10
C TRP A 19 -3.58 -10.50 5.46
N ASP A 20 -3.70 -10.49 4.14
CA ASP A 20 -4.72 -11.24 3.41
C ASP A 20 -4.32 -12.72 3.19
N MET A 21 -3.02 -13.01 3.07
CA MET A 21 -2.52 -14.38 2.87
C MET A 21 -2.23 -15.13 4.17
N THR A 22 -2.44 -14.51 5.33
CA THR A 22 -2.12 -15.11 6.63
C THR A 22 -2.94 -16.36 6.92
N LYS A 23 -4.24 -16.34 6.61
CA LYS A 23 -5.11 -17.52 6.75
C LYS A 23 -4.62 -18.67 5.87
N GLN A 24 -4.31 -18.39 4.60
CA GLN A 24 -3.84 -19.40 3.67
C GLN A 24 -2.50 -20.00 4.10
N ARG A 25 -1.62 -19.19 4.67
CA ARG A 25 -0.25 -19.60 5.02
C ARG A 25 -0.15 -20.33 6.35
N PHE A 26 -0.94 -19.94 7.35
CA PHE A 26 -0.84 -20.46 8.72
C PHE A 26 -2.10 -21.19 9.21
N GLY A 27 -3.19 -21.22 8.43
CA GLY A 27 -4.39 -22.00 8.69
C GLY A 27 -5.30 -21.46 9.82
N GLY A 28 -4.91 -20.39 10.51
CA GLY A 28 -5.69 -19.78 11.58
C GLY A 28 -6.52 -18.59 11.10
N ASP A 29 -7.74 -18.49 11.63
CA ASP A 29 -8.57 -17.29 11.54
C ASP A 29 -8.15 -16.25 12.59
N ASN A 30 -8.27 -14.96 12.26
CA ASN A 30 -7.97 -13.84 13.16
C ASN A 30 -6.55 -13.83 13.78
N LEU A 31 -5.57 -14.37 13.07
CA LEU A 31 -4.17 -14.27 13.50
C LEU A 31 -3.63 -12.83 13.35
N LEU A 32 -2.74 -12.43 14.25
CA LEU A 32 -1.97 -11.19 14.13
C LEU A 32 -0.70 -11.45 13.29
N PRO A 33 -0.58 -10.88 12.09
CA PRO A 33 0.53 -11.21 11.19
C PRO A 33 1.81 -10.43 11.52
N LEU A 34 2.84 -11.14 11.97
CA LEU A 34 4.16 -10.58 12.33
C LEU A 34 5.31 -11.24 11.54
N TRP A 35 5.03 -11.76 10.34
CA TRP A 35 5.92 -12.70 9.65
C TRP A 35 6.58 -12.14 8.37
N VAL A 36 5.91 -11.25 7.62
CA VAL A 36 6.52 -10.58 6.46
C VAL A 36 7.34 -9.39 6.94
N ALA A 37 8.54 -9.22 6.37
CA ALA A 37 9.42 -8.06 6.61
C ALA A 37 8.94 -6.80 5.86
N ASP A 38 7.67 -6.44 6.06
CA ASP A 38 7.03 -5.21 5.60
C ASP A 38 6.38 -4.50 6.79
N MET A 39 6.28 -3.18 6.71
CA MET A 39 5.82 -2.32 7.80
C MET A 39 4.33 -2.02 7.66
N ASP A 40 3.67 -1.75 8.80
CA ASP A 40 2.25 -1.33 8.82
C ASP A 40 2.11 0.20 8.93
N PHE A 41 3.07 0.94 8.39
CA PHE A 41 3.08 2.41 8.35
C PHE A 41 2.83 2.92 6.94
N ARG A 42 2.32 4.15 6.82
CA ARG A 42 2.27 4.82 5.51
C ARG A 42 3.67 5.09 5.00
N ALA A 43 3.83 5.06 3.69
CA ALA A 43 5.05 5.55 3.05
C ALA A 43 5.24 7.05 3.36
N PRO A 44 6.49 7.56 3.41
CA PRO A 44 6.76 8.97 3.61
C PRO A 44 6.05 9.85 2.56
N GLN A 45 5.64 11.06 2.96
CA GLN A 45 4.89 11.96 2.09
C GLN A 45 5.66 12.30 0.82
N GLU A 46 6.98 12.46 0.92
CA GLU A 46 7.87 12.75 -0.20
C GLU A 46 7.83 11.64 -1.27
N ILE A 47 7.65 10.39 -0.85
CA ILE A 47 7.53 9.24 -1.75
C ILE A 47 6.14 9.20 -2.40
N LEU A 48 5.10 9.47 -1.62
CA LEU A 48 3.71 9.54 -2.12
C LEU A 48 3.56 10.64 -3.17
N ASP A 49 4.13 11.82 -2.92
CA ASP A 49 4.08 12.96 -3.84
C ASP A 49 4.80 12.63 -5.15
N ALA A 50 5.98 12.02 -5.07
CA ALA A 50 6.72 11.57 -6.25
C ALA A 50 5.94 10.51 -7.05
N TYR A 51 5.30 9.56 -6.36
CA TYR A 51 4.48 8.53 -6.98
C TYR A 51 3.28 9.12 -7.71
N ILE A 52 2.49 9.98 -7.04
CA ILE A 52 1.30 10.63 -7.61
C ILE A 52 1.70 11.46 -8.82
N LYS A 53 2.74 12.30 -8.70
CA LYS A 53 3.22 13.13 -9.81
C LYS A 53 3.56 12.30 -11.05
N LYS A 54 4.25 11.17 -10.86
CA LYS A 54 4.63 10.27 -11.96
C LYS A 54 3.39 9.60 -12.57
N TRP A 55 2.47 9.12 -11.75
CA TRP A 55 1.24 8.47 -12.20
C TRP A 55 0.31 9.41 -12.98
N SER A 56 0.10 10.63 -12.49
CA SER A 56 -0.70 11.65 -13.18
C SER A 56 -0.16 11.98 -14.57
N MET A 57 1.17 12.04 -14.71
CA MET A 57 1.81 12.28 -16.00
C MET A 57 1.57 11.11 -16.98
N VAL A 58 1.68 9.86 -16.52
CA VAL A 58 1.41 8.67 -17.35
C VAL A 58 -0.04 8.63 -17.78
N PHE A 59 -0.98 8.85 -16.85
CA PHE A 59 -2.41 8.82 -17.15
C PHE A 59 -2.80 9.88 -18.18
N LEU A 60 -2.28 11.10 -18.08
CA LEU A 60 -2.54 12.17 -19.05
C LEU A 60 -2.02 11.82 -20.45
N VAL A 61 -0.83 11.22 -20.56
CA VAL A 61 -0.27 10.82 -21.86
C VAL A 61 -1.08 9.67 -22.47
N THR A 62 -1.48 8.68 -21.67
CA THR A 62 -2.32 7.57 -22.15
C THR A 62 -3.68 8.07 -22.63
N LEU A 63 -4.33 8.97 -21.88
CA LEU A 63 -5.60 9.57 -22.26
C LEU A 63 -5.49 10.37 -23.58
N LEU A 64 -4.39 11.11 -23.77
CA LEU A 64 -4.14 11.86 -25.01
C LEU A 64 -3.97 10.95 -26.23
N ILE A 65 -3.34 9.78 -26.08
CA ILE A 65 -3.14 8.80 -27.16
C ILE A 65 -4.43 8.03 -27.49
N GLN A 66 -5.37 7.92 -26.55
CA GLN A 66 -6.66 7.23 -26.75
C GLN A 66 -7.75 8.14 -27.37
N ILE A 67 -7.46 9.43 -27.58
CA ILE A 67 -8.38 10.39 -28.22
C ILE A 67 -8.14 10.51 -29.73
N GLU A 68 -7.08 9.86 -30.27
CA GLU A 68 -6.89 9.63 -31.70
C GLU A 68 -7.30 8.20 -32.10
#